data_AF-A0AAU0PHE7-F1
#
_entry.id   AF-A0AAU0PHE7-F1
#
_cell.length_a   1.000
_cell.length_b   1.000
_cell.length_c   1.000
_cell.angle_alpha   90.00
_cell.angle_beta   90.00
_cell.angle_gamma   90.00
#
_symmetry.space_group_name_H-M   'P 1'
#
loop_
_entity.id
_entity.type
_entity.pdbx_description
1 polymer ?
#
loop_
_entity_poly.entity_id
_entity_poly.type
_entity_poly.pdbx_seq_one_letter_code
_entity_poly.pdbx_strand_id
1 'polypeptide(L)'
;MVVERFSQNLINTGIFKIYIAIGFFATIIFFTFNSELFSPLQMLFGAILVTVTLKGFSNLMLSFIVNNFSLDQKRMEFDNRYNEDKINLLLNQLVVKDIKEDKENDEQSNENSTQDKKEEAAS
;
A
#
# COMPACT_ATOMS: atom_id res chain seq x y z
N MET A 1 8.19 -10.01 -8.52
CA MET A 1 7.19 -9.10 -7.89
C MET A 1 7.85 -7.79 -7.41
N VAL A 2 7.08 -6.72 -7.20
CA VAL A 2 7.56 -5.46 -6.60
C VAL A 2 8.12 -5.70 -5.18
N VAL A 3 7.44 -6.54 -4.38
CA VAL A 3 7.83 -6.89 -3.01
C VAL A 3 9.16 -7.65 -2.95
N GLU A 4 9.41 -8.60 -3.86
CA GLU A 4 10.71 -9.30 -3.94
C GLU A 4 11.86 -8.36 -4.29
N ARG A 5 11.65 -7.46 -5.27
CA ARG A 5 12.68 -6.48 -5.66
C ARG A 5 12.99 -5.53 -4.51
N PHE A 6 11.96 -5.10 -3.77
CA PHE A 6 12.14 -4.28 -2.57
C PHE A 6 12.89 -5.03 -1.47
N SER A 7 12.49 -6.26 -1.14
CA SER A 7 13.18 -7.08 -0.13
C SER A 7 14.63 -7.34 -0.50
N GLN A 8 14.91 -7.72 -1.75
CA GLN A 8 16.27 -7.90 -2.25
C GLN A 8 17.07 -6.62 -2.17
N ASN A 9 16.51 -5.48 -2.58
CA ASN A 9 17.20 -4.20 -2.51
C ASN A 9 17.52 -3.82 -1.05
N LEU A 10 16.56 -4.03 -0.13
CA LEU A 10 16.73 -3.76 1.29
C LEU A 10 17.80 -4.64 1.94
N ILE A 11 17.82 -5.94 1.62
CA ILE A 11 18.89 -6.85 2.07
C ILE A 11 20.24 -6.42 1.50
N ASN A 12 20.27 -6.02 0.23
CA ASN A 12 21.50 -5.65 -0.47
C ASN A 12 22.08 -4.31 0.01
N THR A 13 21.26 -3.42 0.59
CA THR A 13 21.76 -2.21 1.28
C THR A 13 22.70 -2.52 2.44
N GLY A 14 22.64 -3.74 3.00
CA GLY A 14 23.46 -4.14 4.13
C GLY A 14 23.08 -3.46 5.46
N ILE A 15 21.93 -2.77 5.52
CA ILE A 15 21.51 -2.05 6.73
C ILE A 15 21.38 -2.97 7.96
N PHE A 16 20.93 -4.21 7.75
CA PHE A 16 20.88 -5.22 8.81
C PHE A 16 22.28 -5.65 9.29
N LYS A 17 23.29 -5.67 8.42
CA LYS A 17 24.67 -5.95 8.82
C LYS A 17 25.23 -4.83 9.69
N ILE A 18 24.93 -3.58 9.35
CA ILE A 18 25.31 -2.41 10.14
C ILE A 18 24.62 -2.44 11.51
N TYR A 19 23.33 -2.74 11.55
CA TYR A 19 22.59 -2.91 12.81
C TYR A 19 23.23 -3.97 13.72
N ILE A 20 23.54 -5.15 13.18
CA ILE A 20 24.22 -6.23 13.93
C ILE A 20 25.61 -5.78 14.40
N ALA A 21 26.38 -5.09 13.54
CA ALA A 21 27.70 -4.60 13.87
C ALA A 21 27.68 -3.58 15.01
N ILE A 22 26.76 -2.61 14.98
CA ILE A 22 26.59 -1.62 16.05
C ILE A 22 26.29 -2.31 17.38
N GLY A 23 25.36 -3.28 17.38
CA GLY A 23 25.04 -4.02 18.61
C GLY A 23 26.20 -4.90 19.11
N PHE A 24 26.98 -5.49 18.19
CA PHE A 24 28.19 -6.23 18.55
C PHE A 24 29.22 -5.31 19.23
N PHE A 25 29.51 -4.13 18.65
CA PHE A 25 30.40 -3.16 19.25
C PHE A 25 29.88 -2.65 20.60
N ALA A 26 28.59 -2.36 20.71
CA ALA A 26 27.97 -1.98 21.98
C ALA A 26 28.13 -3.06 23.06
N THR A 27 28.05 -4.34 22.67
CA THR A 27 28.23 -5.49 23.58
C THR A 27 29.68 -5.59 24.06
N ILE A 28 30.66 -5.38 23.17
CA ILE A 28 32.08 -5.34 23.56
C ILE A 28 32.34 -4.18 24.52
N ILE A 29 31.81 -2.99 24.22
CA ILE A 29 31.96 -1.82 25.07
C ILE A 29 31.35 -2.08 26.45
N PHE A 30 30.14 -2.65 26.50
CA PHE A 30 29.48 -3.03 27.74
C PHE A 30 30.33 -3.98 28.58
N PHE A 31 30.87 -5.06 28.00
CA PHE A 31 31.72 -6.00 28.73
C PHE A 31 33.06 -5.39 29.16
N THR A 32 33.62 -4.49 28.35
CA THR A 32 34.87 -3.79 28.70
C THR A 32 34.69 -2.93 29.94
N PHE A 33 33.62 -2.13 30.01
CA PHE A 33 33.33 -1.29 31.17
C PHE A 33 32.95 -2.10 32.42
N ASN A 34 32.34 -3.27 32.24
CA ASN A 34 31.92 -4.15 33.32
C ASN A 34 32.88 -5.34 33.49
N SER A 35 34.16 -5.15 33.18
CA SER A 35 35.11 -6.26 33.07
C SER A 35 35.40 -6.98 34.39
N GLU A 36 35.20 -6.30 35.51
CA GLU A 36 35.34 -6.88 36.86
C GLU A 36 34.18 -7.82 37.23
N LEU A 37 33.02 -7.66 36.58
CA LEU A 37 31.80 -8.41 36.90
C LEU A 37 31.67 -9.72 36.13
N PHE A 38 32.41 -9.89 35.03
CA PHE A 38 32.26 -11.02 34.12
C PHE A 38 33.60 -11.71 33.88
N SER A 39 33.59 -13.04 33.87
CA SER A 39 34.76 -13.79 33.44
C SER A 39 34.95 -13.68 31.91
N PRO A 40 36.19 -13.84 31.39
CA PRO A 40 36.43 -13.83 29.94
C PRO A 40 35.56 -14.84 29.17
N LEU A 41 35.30 -16.01 29.76
CA LEU A 41 34.44 -17.04 29.16
C LEU A 41 32.98 -16.58 29.06
N GLN A 42 32.46 -15.93 30.11
CA GLN A 42 31.11 -15.37 30.12
C GLN A 42 30.94 -14.24 29.11
N MET A 43 31.95 -13.38 28.96
CA MET A 43 31.93 -12.33 27.92
C MET A 43 31.87 -12.92 26.52
N LEU A 44 32.63 -13.99 26.26
CA LEU A 44 32.62 -14.69 24.96
C LEU A 44 31.23 -15.26 24.65
N PHE A 45 30.67 -16.04 25.59
CA PHE A 45 29.33 -16.61 25.41
C PHE A 45 28.25 -15.53 25.33
N GLY A 46 28.37 -14.47 26.13
CA GLY A 46 27.47 -13.32 26.10
C GLY A 46 27.51 -12.61 24.76
N ALA A 47 28.69 -12.34 24.22
CA ALA A 47 28.85 -11.70 22.90
C ALA A 47 28.23 -12.56 21.78
N ILE A 48 28.47 -13.88 21.81
CA ILE A 48 27.86 -14.82 20.85
C ILE A 48 26.32 -14.80 20.98
N LEU A 49 25.81 -14.91 22.21
CA LEU A 49 24.37 -14.96 22.48
C LEU A 49 23.66 -13.68 22.06
N VAL A 50 24.24 -12.51 22.37
CA VAL A 50 23.70 -11.21 21.92
C VAL A 50 23.73 -11.10 20.40
N THR A 51 24.82 -11.54 19.75
CA THR A 51 24.94 -11.49 18.28
C THR A 51 23.91 -12.39 17.60
N VAL A 52 23.71 -13.62 18.09
CA VAL A 52 22.67 -14.54 17.58
C VAL A 52 21.28 -13.94 17.77
N THR A 53 21.02 -13.34 18.93
CA THR A 53 19.73 -12.69 19.23
C THR A 53 19.48 -11.51 18.28
N LEU A 54 20.47 -10.63 18.07
CA LEU A 54 20.36 -9.50 17.14
C LEU A 54 20.16 -9.94 15.69
N LYS A 55 20.82 -11.02 15.28
CA LYS A 55 20.62 -11.62 13.96
C LYS A 55 19.20 -12.16 13.79
N GLY A 56 18.66 -12.82 14.83
CA GLY A 56 17.26 -13.23 14.87
C GLY A 56 16.30 -12.03 14.77
N PHE A 57 16.58 -10.98 15.52
CA PHE A 57 15.78 -9.75 15.50
C PHE A 57 15.82 -9.04 14.14
N SER A 58 16.96 -9.03 13.45
CA SER A 58 17.05 -8.50 12.07
C SER A 58 16.12 -9.22 11.10
N ASN A 59 16.04 -10.56 11.19
CA ASN A 59 15.14 -11.32 10.31
C ASN A 59 13.65 -11.05 10.62
N LEU A 60 13.31 -10.87 11.90
CA LEU A 60 11.97 -10.45 12.31
C LEU A 60 11.65 -9.04 11.80
N MET A 61 12.59 -8.12 11.91
CA MET A 61 12.44 -6.74 11.43
C MET A 61 12.23 -6.70 9.92
N LEU A 62 13.01 -7.47 9.15
CA LEU A 62 12.80 -7.62 7.71
C LEU A 62 11.38 -8.14 7.39
N SER A 63 10.93 -9.16 8.12
CA SER A 63 9.59 -9.73 7.94
C SER A 63 8.50 -8.70 8.22
N PHE A 64 8.68 -7.88 9.25
CA PHE A 64 7.74 -6.80 9.59
C PHE A 64 7.72 -5.70 8.53
N ILE A 65 8.89 -5.27 8.03
CA ILE A 65 9.00 -4.25 6.98
C ILE A 65 8.29 -4.73 5.71
N VAL A 66 8.54 -5.99 5.29
CA VAL A 66 7.90 -6.59 4.12
C VAL A 66 6.38 -6.67 4.30
N ASN A 67 5.92 -7.08 5.49
CA ASN A 67 4.48 -7.17 5.78
C ASN A 67 3.77 -5.81 5.73
N ASN A 68 4.36 -4.77 6.33
CA ASN A 68 3.78 -3.42 6.29
C ASN A 68 3.74 -2.86 4.88
N PHE A 69 4.81 -3.04 4.10
CA PHE A 69 4.82 -2.62 2.70
C PHE A 69 3.72 -3.31 1.87
N SER A 70 3.49 -4.61 2.10
CA SER A 70 2.39 -5.33 1.43
C SER A 70 0.99 -4.84 1.85
N LEU A 71 0.83 -4.38 3.08
CA LEU A 71 -0.45 -3.83 3.56
C LEU A 71 -0.77 -2.48 2.91
N ASP A 72 0.23 -1.60 2.78
CA ASP A 72 0.08 -0.33 2.08
C ASP A 72 -0.26 -0.56 0.60
N GLN A 73 0.40 -1.53 -0.03
CA GLN A 73 0.09 -1.93 -1.40
C GLN A 73 -1.35 -2.43 -1.53
N LYS A 74 -1.83 -3.27 -0.60
CA LYS A 74 -3.21 -3.78 -0.59
C LYS A 74 -4.24 -2.68 -0.35
N ARG A 75 -3.94 -1.68 0.50
CA ARG A 75 -4.81 -0.51 0.71
C ARG A 75 -4.93 0.33 -0.55
N MET A 76 -3.79 0.62 -1.20
CA MET A 76 -3.78 1.38 -2.45
C MET A 76 -4.55 0.65 -3.56
N GLU A 77 -4.42 -0.67 -3.65
CA GLU A 77 -5.18 -1.49 -4.60
C GLU A 77 -6.69 -1.45 -4.29
N PHE A 78 -7.08 -1.47 -3.02
CA PHE A 78 -8.48 -1.36 -2.60
C PHE A 78 -9.10 0.00 -2.95
N ASP A 79 -8.41 1.11 -2.64
CA ASP A 79 -8.91 2.46 -2.93
C ASP A 79 -9.06 2.71 -4.44
N ASN A 80 -8.13 2.20 -5.25
CA ASN A 80 -8.24 2.27 -6.70
C ASN A 80 -9.47 1.53 -7.22
N ARG A 81 -9.69 0.29 -6.77
CA ARG A 81 -10.87 -0.49 -7.18
C ARG A 81 -12.18 0.17 -6.75
N TYR A 82 -12.23 0.71 -5.53
CA TYR A 82 -13.40 1.45 -5.05
C TYR A 82 -13.70 2.68 -5.91
N ASN A 83 -12.67 3.44 -6.29
CA ASN A 83 -12.82 4.57 -7.19
C ASN A 83 -13.24 4.17 -8.60
N GLU A 84 -12.68 3.08 -9.16
CA GLU A 84 -13.11 2.52 -10.44
C GLU A 84 -14.60 2.15 -10.43
N ASP A 85 -15.06 1.43 -9.40
CA ASP A 85 -16.47 1.04 -9.25
C ASP A 85 -17.38 2.27 -9.19
N LYS A 86 -16.96 3.33 -8.49
CA LYS A 86 -17.70 4.59 -8.42
C LYS A 86 -17.74 5.32 -9.77
N ILE A 87 -16.62 5.37 -10.49
CA ILE A 87 -16.55 5.96 -11.84
C ILE A 87 -17.48 5.19 -12.79
N ASN A 88 -17.45 3.87 -12.76
CA ASN A 88 -18.32 3.03 -13.58
C ASN A 88 -19.81 3.25 -13.27
N LEU A 89 -20.17 3.41 -12.00
CA LEU A 89 -21.54 3.75 -11.59
C LEU A 89 -21.97 5.12 -12.16
N LEU A 90 -21.11 6.14 -12.00
CA LEU A 90 -21.38 7.49 -12.51
C LEU A 90 -21.47 7.52 -14.03
N LEU A 91 -20.60 6.78 -14.73
CA LEU A 91 -20.66 6.63 -16.20
C LEU A 91 -21.97 5.98 -16.64
N ASN A 92 -22.38 4.90 -15.97
CA ASN A 92 -23.64 4.24 -16.29
C ASN A 92 -24.84 5.15 -16.01
N GLN A 93 -24.82 5.91 -14.93
CA GLN A 93 -25.85 6.92 -14.65
C GLN A 93 -25.88 8.04 -15.69
N LEU A 94 -24.72 8.48 -16.17
CA LEU A 94 -24.61 9.50 -17.21
C LEU A 94 -25.18 8.98 -18.54
N VAL A 95 -24.80 7.78 -18.96
CA VAL A 95 -25.37 7.14 -20.17
C VAL A 95 -26.88 6.98 -20.05
N VAL A 96 -27.40 6.57 -18.89
CA VAL A 96 -28.86 6.47 -18.66
C VAL A 96 -29.53 7.84 -18.68
N LYS A 97 -28.87 8.89 -18.18
CA LYS A 97 -29.38 10.26 -18.18
C LYS A 97 -29.43 10.82 -19.60
N ASP A 98 -28.38 10.62 -20.39
CA ASP A 98 -28.32 11.05 -21.79
C ASP A 98 -29.43 10.38 -22.61
N ILE A 99 -29.64 9.06 -22.44
CA ILE A 99 -30.75 8.34 -23.10
C ILE A 99 -32.13 8.86 -22.67
N LYS A 100 -32.27 9.35 -21.44
CA LYS A 100 -33.52 9.94 -20.95
C LYS A 100 -33.76 11.34 -21.53
N GLU A 101 -32.73 12.18 -21.56
CA GLU A 101 -32.81 13.53 -22.16
C GLU A 101 -33.06 13.45 -23.68
N ASP A 102 -32.45 12.50 -24.39
CA ASP A 102 -32.74 12.25 -25.80
C ASP A 102 -34.22 11.85 -26.03
N LYS A 103 -34.78 11.03 -25.13
CA LYS A 103 -36.19 10.63 -25.20
C LYS A 103 -37.17 11.75 -24.86
N GLU A 104 -36.84 12.59 -23.87
CA GLU A 104 -37.66 13.75 -23.52
C GLU A 104 -37.68 14.78 -24.67
N ASN A 105 -36.57 14.96 -25.38
CA ASN A 105 -36.50 15.81 -26.56
C ASN A 105 -37.28 15.25 -27.78
N ASP A 106 -37.26 13.92 -27.98
CA ASP A 106 -38.04 13.25 -29.03
C ASP A 106 -39.56 13.27 -28.76
N GLU A 107 -39.98 13.22 -27.49
CA GLU A 107 -41.38 13.34 -27.09
C GLU A 107 -41.90 14.79 -27.23
N GLN A 108 -41.12 15.81 -26.84
CA GLN A 108 -41.46 17.22 -27.06
C GLN A 108 -41.49 17.59 -28.56
N SER A 109 -40.60 17.01 -29.37
CA SER A 109 -40.60 17.20 -30.83
C SER A 109 -41.89 16.67 -31.48
N ASN A 110 -42.38 15.50 -31.04
CA ASN A 110 -43.62 14.92 -31.56
C ASN A 110 -44.87 15.66 -31.09
N GLU A 111 -44.92 16.17 -29.86
CA GLU A 111 -46.04 16.97 -29.38
C GLU A 111 -46.16 18.30 -30.13
N ASN A 112 -45.05 19.01 -30.37
CA ASN A 112 -45.06 20.26 -31.14
C ASN A 112 -45.46 20.05 -32.62
N SER A 113 -45.02 18.96 -33.27
CA SER A 113 -45.42 18.67 -34.66
C SER A 113 -46.90 18.30 -34.80
N THR A 114 -47.52 17.79 -33.73
CA THR A 114 -48.95 17.45 -33.72
C THR A 114 -49.82 18.69 -33.45
N GLN A 115 -49.27 19.71 -32.79
CA GLN A 115 -49.96 20.96 -32.50
C GLN A 115 -49.95 21.93 -33.69
N ASP A 116 -48.81 22.07 -34.40
CA ASP A 116 -48.72 22.90 -35.63
C ASP A 116 -49.66 22.42 -36.75
N LYS A 117 -49.81 21.09 -36.93
CA LYS A 117 -50.73 20.53 -37.94
C LYS A 117 -52.22 20.78 -37.65
N LYS A 118 -52.58 21.05 -36.40
CA LYS A 118 -53.97 21.41 -36.04
C LYS A 118 -54.29 22.88 -36.29
N GLU A 119 -53.28 23.75 -36.25
CA GLU A 119 -53.45 25.20 -36.44
C GLU A 119 -53.49 25.57 -37.93
N GLU A 120 -52.72 24.88 -38.79
CA GLU A 120 -52.82 25.02 -40.27
C GLU A 120 -54.14 24.50 -40.87
N ALA A 121 -54.81 23.53 -40.21
CA ALA A 121 -56.09 22.99 -40.69
C ALA A 121 -57.32 23.84 -40.29
N ALA A 122 -57.12 24.91 -39.52
CA ALA A 122 -58.18 25.76 -38.97
C ALA A 122 -58.16 27.22 -39.52
N SER A 123 -57.27 27.53 -40.47
CA SER A 123 -57.24 28.83 -41.19
C SER A 123 -57.79 28.72 -42.62
#